data_AF-M0ACF9-F1
#
_entry.id   AF-M0ACF9-F1
#
_cell.length_a   1.000
_cell.length_b   1.000
_cell.length_c   1.000
_cell.angle_alpha   90.00
_cell.angle_beta   90.00
_cell.angle_gamma   90.00
#
_symmetry.space_group_name_H-M   'P 1'
#
loop_
_entity.id
_entity.type
_entity.pdbx_description
1 polymer ?
#
loop_
_entity_poly.entity_id
_entity_poly.type
_entity_poly.pdbx_seq_one_letter_code
_entity_poly.pdbx_strand_id
1 'polypeptide(L)'
;MNLRDNDGVEHVLDVRKSDGEITAHQQDGYPDEPSERSPDGVRNVTQAQQYAKYYVYKDCGYPTISLQEDPDRITLVALIVAAMDTDTFEEYFGDFYQQFRYHHEDEDPAIEIPDDLYTEDVFYYYTTEIFLGLDETAEADLIEQLQDETVQEYLEEAESITGSGDVAAIADELSALATEHGFGGGELQTLAPEQWIETTSGLHVKWEIGDEIYGEFNDEPDLDRGPDAELELVPHEPESMEALQEYAVHN
;
A
#
# COMPACT_ATOMS: atom_id res chain seq x y z
N MET A 1 -4.65 -23.38 -11.86
CA MET A 1 -5.09 -23.33 -10.45
C MET A 1 -6.57 -23.64 -10.36
N ASN A 2 -7.04 -24.21 -9.26
CA ASN A 2 -8.45 -24.45 -8.97
C ASN A 2 -8.75 -23.95 -7.55
N LEU A 3 -9.74 -23.08 -7.40
CA LEU A 3 -10.13 -22.49 -6.11
C LEU A 3 -11.64 -22.35 -6.02
N ARG A 4 -12.13 -22.06 -4.82
CA ARG A 4 -13.54 -21.71 -4.57
C ARG A 4 -13.65 -20.31 -4.02
N ASP A 5 -14.62 -19.55 -4.50
CA ASP A 5 -14.95 -18.25 -3.93
C ASP A 5 -15.83 -18.40 -2.67
N ASN A 6 -16.21 -17.26 -2.09
CA ASN A 6 -17.02 -17.21 -0.87
C ASN A 6 -18.44 -17.75 -1.04
N ASP A 7 -18.96 -17.80 -2.27
CA ASP A 7 -20.25 -18.41 -2.60
C ASP A 7 -20.13 -19.92 -2.96
N GLY A 8 -18.90 -20.46 -2.89
CA GLY A 8 -18.59 -21.85 -3.17
C GLY A 8 -18.54 -22.19 -4.66
N VAL A 9 -18.54 -21.19 -5.54
CA VAL A 9 -18.36 -21.35 -6.99
C VAL A 9 -16.91 -21.76 -7.27
N GLU A 10 -16.73 -22.70 -8.18
CA GLU A 10 -15.41 -23.19 -8.57
C GLU A 10 -14.83 -22.33 -9.70
N HIS A 11 -13.58 -21.90 -9.53
CA HIS A 11 -12.83 -21.15 -10.52
C HIS A 11 -11.62 -21.96 -10.96
N VAL A 12 -11.50 -22.19 -12.27
CA VAL A 12 -10.32 -22.78 -12.90
C VAL A 12 -9.58 -21.68 -13.66
N LEU A 13 -8.38 -21.36 -13.21
CA LEU A 13 -7.59 -20.23 -13.71
C LEU A 13 -6.24 -20.71 -14.24
N ASP A 14 -5.82 -20.17 -15.38
CA ASP A 14 -4.46 -20.29 -15.89
C ASP A 14 -3.74 -18.97 -15.63
N VAL A 15 -2.71 -19.01 -14.78
CA VAL A 15 -1.92 -17.85 -14.38
C VAL A 15 -0.55 -17.98 -15.03
N ARG A 16 -0.20 -17.01 -15.88
CA ARG A 16 1.12 -16.99 -16.50
C ARG A 16 2.16 -16.60 -15.46
N LYS A 17 3.14 -17.48 -15.29
CA LYS A 17 4.17 -17.38 -14.24
C LYS A 17 5.19 -16.26 -14.42
N SER A 18 5.26 -15.64 -15.60
CA SER A 18 6.24 -14.59 -15.90
C SER A 18 5.78 -13.19 -15.52
N ASP A 19 4.47 -12.97 -15.44
CA ASP A 19 3.85 -11.64 -15.34
C ASP A 19 2.50 -11.64 -14.60
N GLY A 20 2.00 -12.80 -14.15
CA GLY A 20 0.72 -12.92 -13.47
C GLY A 20 -0.51 -12.80 -14.36
N GLU A 21 -0.36 -12.72 -15.68
CA GLU A 21 -1.49 -12.58 -16.59
C GLU A 21 -2.41 -13.80 -16.51
N ILE A 22 -3.72 -13.57 -16.32
CA ILE A 22 -4.72 -14.63 -16.38
C ILE A 22 -5.00 -14.96 -17.85
N THR A 23 -4.42 -16.05 -18.34
CA THR A 23 -4.53 -16.47 -19.75
C THR A 23 -5.78 -17.28 -20.05
N ALA A 24 -6.41 -17.85 -19.03
CA ALA A 24 -7.70 -18.50 -19.13
C ALA A 24 -8.42 -18.48 -17.77
N HIS A 25 -9.74 -18.33 -17.80
CA HIS A 25 -10.59 -18.41 -16.62
C HIS A 25 -11.90 -19.12 -16.99
N GLN A 26 -12.26 -20.17 -16.24
CA GLN A 26 -13.52 -20.87 -16.36
C GLN A 26 -14.23 -20.94 -15.00
N GLN A 27 -15.54 -20.68 -15.01
CA GLN A 27 -16.46 -20.82 -13.89
C GLN A 27 -17.89 -21.01 -14.45
N ASP A 28 -18.81 -21.59 -13.66
CA ASP A 28 -20.22 -21.80 -14.06
C ASP A 28 -21.24 -21.05 -13.17
N GLY A 29 -20.78 -20.23 -12.20
CA GLY A 29 -21.62 -19.54 -11.22
C GLY A 29 -22.07 -18.13 -11.62
N TYR A 30 -21.35 -17.47 -12.54
CA TYR A 30 -21.61 -16.09 -12.96
C TYR A 30 -21.62 -15.98 -14.49
N PRO A 31 -22.26 -14.95 -15.07
CA PRO A 31 -22.18 -14.70 -16.52
C PRO A 31 -20.73 -14.58 -17.02
N ASP A 32 -20.47 -15.12 -18.22
CA ASP A 32 -19.16 -15.02 -18.86
C ASP A 32 -18.85 -13.57 -19.28
N GLU A 33 -19.85 -12.87 -19.80
CA GLU A 33 -19.72 -11.47 -20.21
C GLU A 33 -19.68 -10.55 -18.96
N PRO A 34 -18.59 -9.78 -18.73
CA PRO A 34 -18.45 -8.97 -17.53
C PRO A 34 -19.58 -7.94 -17.33
N SER A 35 -20.12 -7.40 -18.43
CA SER A 35 -21.23 -6.42 -18.41
C SER A 35 -22.57 -7.01 -17.95
N GLU A 36 -22.72 -8.34 -17.97
CA GLU A 36 -23.92 -9.05 -17.52
C GLU A 36 -23.84 -9.50 -16.05
N ARG A 37 -22.67 -9.39 -15.42
CA ARG A 37 -22.48 -9.81 -14.02
C ARG A 37 -23.12 -8.82 -13.06
N SER A 38 -23.66 -9.34 -11.97
CA SER A 38 -24.04 -8.50 -10.83
C SER A 38 -22.78 -7.90 -10.18
N PRO A 39 -22.89 -6.81 -9.41
CA PRO A 39 -21.76 -6.27 -8.64
C PRO A 39 -21.07 -7.33 -7.77
N ASP A 40 -21.84 -8.22 -7.15
CA ASP A 40 -21.33 -9.33 -6.34
C ASP A 40 -20.57 -10.35 -7.20
N GLY A 41 -21.10 -10.70 -8.37
CA GLY A 41 -20.42 -11.61 -9.30
C GLY A 41 -19.14 -11.01 -9.87
N VAL A 42 -19.10 -9.70 -10.14
CA VAL A 42 -17.86 -9.00 -10.52
C VAL A 42 -16.84 -9.12 -9.39
N ARG A 43 -17.22 -8.78 -8.15
CA ARG A 43 -16.36 -8.85 -6.98
C ARG A 43 -15.81 -10.25 -6.72
N ASN A 44 -16.65 -11.29 -6.75
CA ASN A 44 -16.22 -12.66 -6.52
C ASN A 44 -15.24 -13.15 -7.59
N VAL A 45 -15.49 -12.81 -8.87
CA VAL A 45 -14.57 -13.14 -9.96
C VAL A 45 -13.23 -12.41 -9.81
N THR A 46 -13.25 -11.12 -9.51
CA THR A 46 -12.03 -10.32 -9.29
C THR A 46 -11.24 -10.86 -8.10
N GLN A 47 -11.90 -11.15 -6.98
CA GLN A 47 -11.25 -11.72 -5.79
C GLN A 47 -10.60 -13.08 -6.10
N ALA A 48 -11.30 -13.96 -6.83
CA ALA A 48 -10.74 -15.24 -7.27
C ALA A 48 -9.48 -15.06 -8.13
N GLN A 49 -9.47 -14.10 -9.05
CA GLN A 49 -8.32 -13.81 -9.89
C GLN A 49 -7.14 -13.26 -9.09
N GLN A 50 -7.38 -12.30 -8.19
CA GLN A 50 -6.33 -11.71 -7.35
C GLN A 50 -5.75 -12.73 -6.37
N TYR A 51 -6.60 -13.51 -5.71
CA TYR A 51 -6.14 -14.62 -4.86
C TYR A 51 -5.30 -15.62 -5.64
N ALA A 52 -5.67 -15.92 -6.89
CA ALA A 52 -4.88 -16.85 -7.70
C ALA A 52 -3.50 -16.32 -8.06
N LYS A 53 -3.37 -15.02 -8.35
CA LYS A 53 -2.06 -14.37 -8.54
C LYS A 53 -1.27 -14.40 -7.24
N TYR A 54 -1.85 -13.95 -6.13
CA TYR A 54 -1.19 -13.95 -4.82
C TYR A 54 -0.71 -15.36 -4.42
N TYR A 55 -1.54 -16.39 -4.59
CA TYR A 55 -1.17 -17.77 -4.32
C TYR A 55 0.02 -18.24 -5.16
N VAL A 56 0.03 -17.93 -6.45
CA VAL A 56 1.14 -18.30 -7.35
C VAL A 56 2.41 -17.50 -7.03
N TYR A 57 2.27 -16.27 -6.53
CA TYR A 57 3.36 -15.50 -5.97
C TYR A 57 3.92 -16.14 -4.70
N LYS A 58 3.10 -16.25 -3.66
CA LYS A 58 3.52 -16.68 -2.32
C LYS A 58 3.93 -18.15 -2.26
N ASP A 59 3.12 -19.06 -2.77
CA ASP A 59 3.36 -20.51 -2.60
C ASP A 59 4.25 -21.10 -3.70
N CYS A 60 4.34 -20.43 -4.85
CA CYS A 60 5.09 -20.95 -6.00
C CYS A 60 6.31 -20.10 -6.39
N GLY A 61 6.50 -18.92 -5.78
CA GLY A 61 7.66 -18.04 -5.98
C GLY A 61 7.74 -17.38 -7.36
N TYR A 62 6.59 -17.15 -8.02
CA TYR A 62 6.54 -16.52 -9.33
C TYR A 62 6.11 -15.05 -9.24
N PRO A 63 6.73 -14.12 -9.98
CA PRO A 63 6.42 -12.68 -9.93
C PRO A 63 5.08 -12.40 -10.63
N THR A 64 3.99 -12.68 -9.94
CA THR A 64 2.62 -12.62 -10.48
C THR A 64 1.78 -11.51 -9.86
N ILE A 65 2.34 -10.80 -8.90
CA ILE A 65 1.88 -9.53 -8.35
C ILE A 65 3.05 -8.54 -8.38
N SER A 66 2.76 -7.25 -8.52
CA SER A 66 3.77 -6.20 -8.36
C SER A 66 4.11 -5.99 -6.87
N LEU A 67 5.23 -5.31 -6.58
CA LEU A 67 5.65 -5.06 -5.19
C LEU A 67 4.59 -4.25 -4.42
N GLN A 68 4.06 -3.19 -5.04
CA GLN A 68 2.97 -2.38 -4.50
C GLN A 68 1.63 -3.12 -4.30
N GLU A 69 1.46 -4.32 -4.88
CA GLU A 69 0.27 -5.16 -4.68
C GLU A 69 0.52 -6.30 -3.68
N ASP A 70 1.73 -6.40 -3.13
CA ASP A 70 2.09 -7.41 -2.14
C ASP A 70 1.55 -7.03 -0.75
N PRO A 71 0.57 -7.76 -0.20
CA PRO A 71 -0.02 -7.42 1.10
C PRO A 71 1.00 -7.46 2.23
N ASP A 72 2.05 -8.30 2.14
CA ASP A 72 3.08 -8.37 3.16
C ASP A 72 3.93 -7.08 3.17
N ARG A 73 4.24 -6.51 1.98
CA ARG A 73 4.92 -5.22 1.84
C ARG A 73 4.06 -4.05 2.26
N ILE A 74 2.78 -4.03 1.86
CA ILE A 74 1.82 -3.00 2.28
C ILE A 74 1.74 -2.95 3.80
N THR A 75 1.64 -4.11 4.45
CA THR A 75 1.60 -4.22 5.92
C THR A 75 2.88 -3.70 6.55
N LEU A 76 4.04 -4.07 6.00
CA LEU A 76 5.33 -3.58 6.48
C LEU A 76 5.45 -2.06 6.39
N VAL A 77 5.06 -1.47 5.26
CA VAL A 77 5.08 0.00 5.08
C VAL A 77 4.15 0.68 6.08
N ALA A 78 2.93 0.17 6.28
CA ALA A 78 1.99 0.72 7.25
C ALA A 78 2.56 0.72 8.67
N LEU A 79 3.25 -0.35 9.08
CA LEU A 79 3.92 -0.43 10.38
C LEU A 79 5.08 0.55 10.51
N ILE A 80 5.88 0.75 9.44
CA ILE A 80 6.96 1.74 9.42
C ILE A 80 6.40 3.16 9.57
N VAL A 81 5.36 3.49 8.81
CA VAL A 81 4.67 4.81 8.87
C VAL A 81 4.02 5.04 10.24
N ALA A 82 3.48 4.00 10.86
CA ALA A 82 2.96 4.10 12.22
C ALA A 82 4.07 4.31 13.25
N ALA A 83 5.21 3.62 13.12
CA ALA A 83 6.30 3.62 14.09
C ALA A 83 7.20 4.86 14.03
N MET A 84 7.26 5.56 12.90
CA MET A 84 8.13 6.74 12.74
C MET A 84 7.68 7.92 13.59
N ASP A 85 8.64 8.71 14.06
CA ASP A 85 8.33 9.98 14.69
C ASP A 85 7.80 11.01 13.68
N THR A 86 7.06 11.99 14.18
CA THR A 86 6.37 12.97 13.33
C THR A 86 7.31 13.89 12.55
N ASP A 87 8.51 14.20 13.08
CA ASP A 87 9.48 15.01 12.34
C ASP A 87 10.00 14.21 11.11
N THR A 88 10.24 12.91 11.28
CA THR A 88 10.60 12.01 10.16
C THR A 88 9.43 11.81 9.18
N PHE A 89 8.19 11.69 9.67
CA PHE A 89 7.02 11.65 8.80
C PHE A 89 6.88 12.91 7.95
N GLU A 90 7.08 14.09 8.55
CA GLU A 90 7.07 15.37 7.82
C GLU A 90 8.16 15.44 6.74
N GLU A 91 9.34 14.86 6.97
CA GLU A 91 10.41 14.83 5.96
C GLU A 91 10.01 14.07 4.69
N TYR A 92 9.30 12.94 4.82
CA TYR A 92 8.90 12.12 3.67
C TYR A 92 7.54 12.51 3.06
N PHE A 93 6.60 13.00 3.88
CA PHE A 93 5.19 13.16 3.52
C PHE A 93 4.64 14.58 3.75
N GLY A 94 5.49 15.55 4.11
CA GLY A 94 5.08 16.93 4.38
C GLY A 94 4.35 17.62 3.22
N ASP A 95 4.62 17.18 1.98
CA ASP A 95 3.93 17.69 0.79
C ASP A 95 2.41 17.45 0.85
N PHE A 96 1.94 16.35 1.44
CA PHE A 96 0.50 16.14 1.69
C PHE A 96 -0.07 17.22 2.58
N TYR A 97 0.60 17.50 3.70
CA TYR A 97 0.17 18.51 4.65
C TYR A 97 0.11 19.88 3.98
N GLN A 98 1.18 20.29 3.27
CA GLN A 98 1.22 21.54 2.52
C GLN A 98 0.08 21.62 1.50
N GLN A 99 -0.15 20.57 0.73
CA GLN A 99 -1.19 20.56 -0.30
C GLN A 99 -2.61 20.60 0.28
N PHE A 100 -2.85 19.94 1.42
CA PHE A 100 -4.15 19.94 2.08
C PHE A 100 -4.46 21.30 2.71
N ARG A 101 -3.43 21.96 3.24
CA ARG A 101 -3.50 23.33 3.75
C ARG A 101 -3.79 24.32 2.62
N TYR A 102 -3.16 24.17 1.45
CA TYR A 102 -3.46 24.98 0.25
C TYR A 102 -4.95 24.97 -0.15
N HIS A 103 -5.65 23.85 -0.02
CA HIS A 103 -7.08 23.77 -0.34
C HIS A 103 -7.97 24.61 0.57
N HIS A 104 -7.50 24.93 1.78
CA HIS A 104 -8.29 25.58 2.83
C HIS A 104 -7.75 26.95 3.25
N GLU A 105 -6.47 27.20 3.00
CA GLU A 105 -5.72 28.38 3.41
C GLU A 105 -4.93 29.01 2.26
N ASP A 106 -4.48 30.25 2.46
CA ASP A 106 -3.67 31.00 1.48
C ASP A 106 -2.18 30.68 1.67
N GLU A 107 -1.83 29.39 1.49
CA GLU A 107 -0.46 28.87 1.46
C GLU A 107 -0.01 28.59 0.01
N ASP A 108 1.26 28.29 -0.22
CA ASP A 108 1.73 27.87 -1.55
C ASP A 108 1.51 26.35 -1.72
N PRO A 109 1.03 25.85 -2.87
CA PRO A 109 0.79 24.42 -3.06
C PRO A 109 2.09 23.63 -3.21
N ALA A 110 2.07 22.36 -2.82
CA ALA A 110 3.17 21.42 -3.10
C ALA A 110 3.18 21.01 -4.59
N ILE A 111 2.00 20.93 -5.20
CA ILE A 111 1.81 20.62 -6.62
C ILE A 111 0.83 21.61 -7.27
N GLU A 112 1.17 22.12 -8.45
CA GLU A 112 0.25 22.91 -9.25
C GLU A 112 -0.80 22.01 -9.93
N ILE A 113 -2.07 22.16 -9.57
CA ILE A 113 -3.18 21.52 -10.30
C ILE A 113 -3.65 22.49 -11.39
N PRO A 114 -3.89 22.02 -12.62
CA PRO A 114 -4.53 22.82 -13.67
C PRO A 114 -5.83 23.50 -13.22
N ASP A 115 -5.93 24.82 -13.45
CA ASP A 115 -7.08 25.65 -13.04
C ASP A 115 -8.45 25.11 -13.49
N ASP A 116 -8.50 24.44 -14.65
CA ASP A 116 -9.70 23.90 -15.25
C ASP A 116 -10.23 22.64 -14.56
N LEU A 117 -9.43 22.03 -13.69
CA LEU A 117 -9.88 20.89 -12.89
C LEU A 117 -10.66 21.34 -11.66
N TYR A 118 -10.40 22.54 -11.07
CA TYR A 118 -11.06 23.04 -9.85
C TYR A 118 -12.57 23.31 -10.06
N THR A 119 -13.34 22.24 -10.11
CA THR A 119 -14.79 22.23 -10.35
C THR A 119 -15.44 21.28 -9.34
N GLU A 120 -16.71 21.54 -9.00
CA GLU A 120 -17.45 20.75 -8.01
C GLU A 120 -17.67 19.28 -8.43
N ASP A 121 -17.45 18.95 -9.70
CA ASP A 121 -17.68 17.63 -10.29
C ASP A 121 -16.41 16.75 -10.34
N VAL A 122 -15.25 17.25 -9.89
CA VAL A 122 -13.97 16.51 -9.92
C VAL A 122 -13.59 16.08 -8.51
N PHE A 123 -13.37 14.78 -8.33
CA PHE A 123 -12.83 14.21 -7.09
C PHE A 123 -11.32 14.02 -7.24
N TYR A 124 -10.55 14.46 -6.24
CA TYR A 124 -9.09 14.37 -6.22
C TYR A 124 -8.64 13.50 -5.09
N TYR A 125 -7.52 12.82 -5.35
CA TYR A 125 -6.72 12.17 -4.33
C TYR A 125 -5.26 12.36 -4.69
N TYR A 126 -4.43 12.44 -3.66
CA TYR A 126 -3.02 12.64 -3.80
C TYR A 126 -2.29 11.37 -3.45
N THR A 127 -1.20 11.09 -4.16
CA THR A 127 -0.41 9.89 -3.89
C THR A 127 1.06 10.18 -3.78
N THR A 128 1.73 9.38 -2.94
CA THR A 128 3.19 9.32 -2.84
C THR A 128 3.60 7.87 -2.84
N GLU A 129 4.54 7.52 -3.70
CA GLU A 129 5.12 6.20 -3.79
C GLU A 129 6.23 6.03 -2.76
N ILE A 130 6.29 4.86 -2.11
CA ILE A 130 7.22 4.56 -1.03
C ILE A 130 8.18 3.47 -1.49
N PHE A 131 9.49 3.72 -1.33
CA PHE A 131 10.55 2.78 -1.69
C PHE A 131 11.35 2.41 -0.43
N LEU A 132 11.29 1.15 -0.02
CA LEU A 132 12.03 0.58 1.09
C LEU A 132 13.46 0.23 0.67
N GLY A 133 14.46 0.60 1.48
CA GLY A 133 15.87 0.28 1.28
C GLY A 133 16.29 -1.09 1.82
N LEU A 134 15.34 -2.03 1.96
CA LEU A 134 15.60 -3.37 2.46
C LEU A 134 16.14 -4.26 1.32
N ASP A 135 17.14 -5.08 1.63
CA ASP A 135 17.57 -6.13 0.69
C ASP A 135 16.60 -7.33 0.70
N GLU A 136 16.59 -8.11 -0.38
CA GLU A 136 15.66 -9.25 -0.56
C GLU A 136 15.69 -10.25 0.62
N THR A 137 16.82 -10.40 1.32
CA THR A 137 16.94 -11.33 2.46
C THR A 137 16.33 -10.73 3.71
N ALA A 138 16.69 -9.48 4.03
CA ALA A 138 16.16 -8.76 5.19
C ALA A 138 14.63 -8.64 5.12
N GLU A 139 14.11 -8.37 3.93
CA GLU A 139 12.69 -8.27 3.69
C GLU A 139 11.96 -9.61 3.83
N ALA A 140 12.45 -10.67 3.19
CA ALA A 140 11.81 -11.99 3.26
C ALA A 140 11.73 -12.51 4.70
N ASP A 141 12.78 -12.29 5.49
CA ASP A 141 12.82 -12.70 6.89
C ASP A 141 11.87 -11.85 7.75
N LEU A 142 11.78 -10.53 7.50
CA LEU A 142 10.80 -9.67 8.18
C LEU A 142 9.36 -10.10 7.87
N ILE A 143 9.07 -10.38 6.60
CA ILE A 143 7.76 -10.86 6.16
C ILE A 143 7.41 -12.20 6.80
N GLU A 144 8.35 -13.16 6.89
CA GLU A 144 8.11 -14.43 7.59
C GLU A 144 7.73 -14.19 9.06
N GLN A 145 8.30 -13.17 9.70
CA GLN A 145 8.01 -12.83 11.09
C GLN A 145 6.74 -12.00 11.27
N LEU A 146 6.35 -11.18 10.30
CA LEU A 146 5.02 -10.54 10.28
C LEU A 146 3.88 -11.58 10.19
N GLN A 147 4.20 -12.78 9.72
CA GLN A 147 3.29 -13.94 9.69
C GLN A 147 3.34 -14.77 10.98
N ASP A 148 4.15 -14.39 11.98
CA ASP A 148 4.10 -14.97 13.32
C ASP A 148 2.74 -14.66 13.96
N GLU A 149 2.22 -15.64 14.72
CA GLU A 149 0.92 -15.57 15.40
C GLU A 149 0.81 -14.31 16.29
N THR A 150 1.93 -13.83 16.84
CA THR A 150 2.01 -12.62 17.67
C THR A 150 1.73 -11.34 16.89
N VAL A 151 2.29 -11.21 15.68
CA VAL A 151 2.08 -10.03 14.82
C VAL A 151 0.69 -10.07 14.19
N GLN A 152 0.20 -11.26 13.86
CA GLN A 152 -1.17 -11.45 13.38
C GLN A 152 -2.21 -11.09 14.46
N GLU A 153 -2.00 -11.52 15.71
CA GLU A 153 -2.82 -11.09 16.85
C GLU A 153 -2.80 -9.57 17.03
N TYR A 154 -1.65 -8.92 16.81
CA TYR A 154 -1.53 -7.47 16.82
C TYR A 154 -2.27 -6.79 15.65
N LEU A 155 -2.17 -7.30 14.42
CA LEU A 155 -2.90 -6.76 13.26
C LEU A 155 -4.42 -6.91 13.45
N GLU A 156 -4.87 -8.04 14.00
CA GLU A 156 -6.27 -8.25 14.41
C GLU A 156 -6.68 -7.30 15.56
N GLU A 157 -5.77 -6.99 16.50
CA GLU A 157 -6.00 -5.99 17.55
C GLU A 157 -5.99 -4.56 17.02
N ALA A 158 -5.13 -4.21 16.06
CA ALA A 158 -5.04 -2.90 15.41
C ALA A 158 -6.29 -2.61 14.56
N GLU A 159 -6.87 -3.62 13.91
CA GLU A 159 -8.22 -3.55 13.32
C GLU A 159 -9.30 -3.27 14.38
N SER A 160 -9.09 -3.68 15.63
CA SER A 160 -10.06 -3.55 16.73
C SER A 160 -9.86 -2.32 17.63
N ILE A 161 -8.66 -1.72 17.64
CA ILE A 161 -8.23 -0.64 18.53
C ILE A 161 -8.01 0.64 17.72
N THR A 162 -9.10 1.37 17.55
CA THR A 162 -9.02 2.83 17.32
C THR A 162 -8.69 3.51 18.65
N GLY A 163 -7.45 4.01 18.78
CA GLY A 163 -7.11 5.09 19.73
C GLY A 163 -6.32 4.76 21.00
N SER A 164 -5.61 3.62 21.13
CA SER A 164 -4.73 3.41 22.31
C SER A 164 -3.51 2.50 22.15
N GLY A 165 -3.07 2.16 20.93
CA GLY A 165 -1.88 1.34 20.73
C GLY A 165 -0.62 2.13 21.09
N ASP A 166 0.26 1.57 21.93
CA ASP A 166 1.55 2.19 22.26
C ASP A 166 2.47 2.09 21.03
N VAL A 167 2.41 3.09 20.15
CA VAL A 167 3.21 3.18 18.93
C VAL A 167 4.70 2.95 19.22
N ALA A 168 5.17 3.44 20.37
CA ALA A 168 6.54 3.22 20.82
C ALA A 168 6.84 1.73 21.08
N ALA A 169 5.87 0.95 21.54
CA ALA A 169 6.04 -0.49 21.71
C ALA A 169 6.17 -1.22 20.36
N ILE A 170 5.46 -0.79 19.32
CA ILE A 170 5.58 -1.33 17.96
C ILE A 170 6.96 -1.00 17.38
N ALA A 171 7.39 0.26 17.53
CA ALA A 171 8.72 0.69 17.09
C ALA A 171 9.83 -0.08 17.82
N ASP A 172 9.69 -0.26 19.14
CA ASP A 172 10.60 -1.06 19.96
C ASP A 172 10.60 -2.54 19.54
N GLU A 173 9.44 -3.11 19.21
CA GLU A 173 9.30 -4.51 18.76
C GLU A 173 9.92 -4.71 17.38
N LEU A 174 9.60 -3.85 16.42
CA LEU A 174 10.16 -3.88 15.06
C LEU A 174 11.69 -3.70 15.08
N SER A 175 12.18 -2.79 15.94
CA SER A 175 13.62 -2.59 16.17
C SER A 175 14.29 -3.78 16.87
N ALA A 176 13.61 -4.41 17.83
CA ALA A 176 14.11 -5.59 18.53
C ALA A 176 14.20 -6.80 17.59
N LEU A 177 13.20 -7.00 16.74
CA LEU A 177 13.19 -8.05 15.70
C LEU A 177 14.36 -7.85 14.73
N ALA A 178 14.58 -6.63 14.24
CA ALA A 178 15.73 -6.27 13.41
C ALA A 178 17.07 -6.61 14.04
N THR A 179 17.22 -6.33 15.34
CA THR A 179 18.45 -6.56 16.09
C THR A 179 18.68 -8.05 16.41
N GLU A 180 17.63 -8.77 16.83
CA GLU A 180 17.72 -10.18 17.25
C GLU A 180 18.19 -11.09 16.12
N HIS A 181 17.71 -10.81 14.90
CA HIS A 181 17.93 -11.68 13.76
C HIS A 181 19.04 -11.21 12.83
N GLY A 182 19.68 -10.07 13.13
CA GLY A 182 20.78 -9.55 12.34
C GLY A 182 20.36 -9.22 10.91
N PHE A 183 19.17 -8.63 10.75
CA PHE A 183 18.65 -8.26 9.44
C PHE A 183 19.50 -7.18 8.78
N GLY A 184 19.99 -7.50 7.59
CA GLY A 184 20.83 -6.65 6.75
C GLY A 184 22.33 -6.79 7.05
N GLY A 185 23.12 -7.08 6.02
CA GLY A 185 24.58 -7.07 6.15
C GLY A 185 25.09 -5.68 6.57
N GLY A 186 25.88 -5.64 7.64
CA GLY A 186 26.87 -4.60 7.93
C GLY A 186 26.39 -3.22 8.42
N GLU A 187 25.27 -2.69 7.93
CA GLU A 187 24.85 -1.29 8.22
C GLU A 187 23.34 -1.12 8.55
N LEU A 188 22.45 -2.02 8.11
CA LEU A 188 20.99 -1.92 8.36
C LEU A 188 20.55 -2.35 9.78
N GLN A 189 21.31 -3.21 10.47
CA GLN A 189 21.00 -3.73 11.82
C GLN A 189 20.95 -2.65 12.92
N THR A 190 21.30 -1.41 12.59
CA THR A 190 21.37 -0.28 13.54
C THR A 190 20.40 0.86 13.19
N LEU A 191 19.64 0.73 12.10
CA LEU A 191 18.70 1.73 11.64
C LEU A 191 17.36 1.53 12.33
N ALA A 192 16.78 2.62 12.83
CA ALA A 192 15.39 2.62 13.28
C ALA A 192 14.44 2.39 12.08
N PRO A 193 13.23 1.82 12.29
CA PRO A 193 12.33 1.45 11.20
C PRO A 193 12.05 2.56 10.18
N GLU A 194 11.91 3.80 10.65
CA GLU A 194 11.72 4.98 9.82
C GLU A 194 12.86 5.25 8.84
N GLN A 195 14.07 4.79 9.17
CA GLN A 195 15.26 4.90 8.32
C GLN A 195 15.37 3.77 7.29
N TRP A 196 14.40 2.85 7.25
CA TRP A 196 14.31 1.81 6.22
C TRP A 196 13.65 2.33 4.93
N ILE A 197 13.04 3.51 4.93
CA ILE A 197 12.60 4.17 3.70
C ILE A 197 13.84 4.71 2.98
N GLU A 198 14.11 4.18 1.78
CA GLU A 198 15.20 4.66 0.92
C GLU A 198 14.85 6.03 0.35
N THR A 199 13.64 6.18 -0.16
CA THR A 199 13.12 7.42 -0.75
C THR A 199 11.61 7.33 -0.92
N THR A 200 10.98 8.48 -1.16
CA THR A 200 9.62 8.61 -1.68
C THR A 200 9.65 9.26 -3.06
N SER A 201 8.56 9.13 -3.82
CA SER A 201 8.32 10.02 -4.97
C SER A 201 7.87 11.41 -4.51
N GLY A 202 7.88 12.38 -5.42
CA GLY A 202 7.16 13.64 -5.21
C GLY A 202 5.64 13.42 -5.18
N LEU A 203 4.91 14.37 -4.61
CA LEU A 203 3.44 14.28 -4.54
C LEU A 203 2.82 14.21 -5.95
N HIS A 204 2.04 13.17 -6.22
CA HIS A 204 1.24 13.01 -7.42
C HIS A 204 -0.19 13.44 -7.16
N VAL A 205 -0.89 13.88 -8.20
CA VAL A 205 -2.35 14.10 -8.15
C VAL A 205 -3.03 13.16 -9.13
N LYS A 206 -4.10 12.53 -8.65
CA LYS A 206 -5.01 11.74 -9.46
C LYS A 206 -6.41 12.35 -9.34
N TRP A 207 -7.16 12.30 -10.42
CA TRP A 207 -8.53 12.82 -10.44
C TRP A 207 -9.44 11.98 -11.32
N GLU A 208 -10.72 11.95 -10.95
CA GLU A 208 -11.75 11.20 -11.63
C GLU A 208 -12.70 12.10 -12.40
N ILE A 209 -12.97 11.75 -13.66
CA ILE A 209 -14.02 12.37 -14.49
C ILE A 209 -14.90 11.25 -15.05
N GLY A 210 -16.06 11.04 -14.43
CA GLY A 210 -16.93 9.90 -14.76
C GLY A 210 -16.29 8.58 -14.31
N ASP A 211 -16.04 7.66 -15.25
CA ASP A 211 -15.38 6.37 -14.98
C ASP A 211 -13.88 6.37 -15.36
N GLU A 212 -13.33 7.53 -15.74
CA GLU A 212 -11.94 7.66 -16.19
C GLU A 212 -11.08 8.33 -15.10
N ILE A 213 -9.96 7.69 -14.79
CA ILE A 213 -8.92 8.19 -13.89
C ILE A 213 -7.82 8.84 -14.72
N TYR A 214 -7.42 10.04 -14.31
CA TYR A 214 -6.33 10.81 -14.86
C TYR A 214 -5.31 11.09 -13.75
N GLY A 215 -4.07 11.40 -14.11
CA GLY A 215 -3.05 11.76 -13.13
C GLY A 215 -1.87 12.53 -13.70
N GLU A 216 -1.25 13.33 -12.84
CA GLU A 216 0.02 13.99 -13.08
C GLU A 216 1.04 13.43 -12.09
N PHE A 217 2.08 12.81 -12.65
CA PHE A 217 3.15 12.16 -11.90
C PHE A 217 4.36 13.09 -11.85
N ASN A 218 4.63 13.66 -10.68
CA ASN A 218 5.85 14.42 -10.38
C ASN A 218 7.06 13.52 -10.08
N ASP A 219 8.18 14.15 -9.69
CA ASP A 219 9.49 13.56 -9.44
C ASP A 219 9.48 12.07 -9.03
N GLU A 220 9.74 11.21 -10.00
CA GLU A 220 9.94 9.77 -9.79
C GLU A 220 11.42 9.50 -9.45
N PRO A 221 11.71 8.69 -8.42
CA PRO A 221 13.07 8.27 -8.12
C PRO A 221 13.71 7.46 -9.27
N ASP A 222 15.01 7.65 -9.53
CA ASP A 222 15.78 6.89 -10.54
C ASP A 222 16.17 5.51 -9.99
N LEU A 223 15.18 4.61 -9.87
CA LEU A 223 15.34 3.25 -9.38
C LEU A 223 14.94 2.22 -10.46
N ASP A 224 15.68 1.10 -10.54
CA ASP A 224 15.39 -0.02 -11.48
C ASP A 224 14.36 -1.01 -10.88
N ARG A 225 13.37 -0.49 -10.14
CA ARG A 225 12.29 -1.23 -9.48
C ARG A 225 11.07 -0.33 -9.28
N GLY A 226 9.89 -0.93 -9.19
CA GLY A 226 8.68 -0.21 -8.79
C GLY A 226 8.61 0.04 -7.28
N PRO A 227 7.62 0.81 -6.83
CA PRO A 227 7.43 1.12 -5.41
C PRO A 227 6.97 -0.08 -4.61
N ASP A 228 7.26 -0.05 -3.32
CA ASP A 228 6.87 -1.07 -2.34
C ASP A 228 5.44 -0.88 -1.85
N ALA A 229 4.99 0.37 -1.80
CA ALA A 229 3.61 0.75 -1.54
C ALA A 229 3.33 2.13 -2.12
N GLU A 230 2.04 2.48 -2.23
CA GLU A 230 1.58 3.82 -2.55
C GLU A 230 0.68 4.31 -1.39
N LEU A 231 1.01 5.45 -0.82
CA LEU A 231 0.14 6.14 0.12
C LEU A 231 -0.83 7.02 -0.67
N GLU A 232 -2.13 6.73 -0.58
CA GLU A 232 -3.17 7.47 -1.27
C GLU A 232 -4.10 8.15 -0.26
N LEU A 233 -4.14 9.49 -0.28
CA LEU A 233 -4.92 10.28 0.67
C LEU A 233 -5.92 11.20 -0.03
N VAL A 234 -7.13 11.21 0.50
CA VAL A 234 -8.17 12.16 0.11
C VAL A 234 -7.92 13.50 0.81
N PRO A 235 -8.06 14.65 0.12
CA PRO A 235 -7.87 15.96 0.71
C PRO A 235 -8.83 16.18 1.88
N HIS A 236 -8.28 16.57 3.02
CA HIS A 236 -9.03 16.97 4.21
C HIS A 236 -8.31 18.11 4.94
N GLU A 237 -8.84 18.58 6.06
CA GLU A 237 -8.22 19.64 6.88
C GLU A 237 -7.61 19.01 8.14
N PRO A 238 -6.35 18.50 8.10
CA PRO A 238 -5.71 17.93 9.28
C PRO A 238 -5.43 19.02 10.33
N GLU A 239 -5.69 18.73 11.60
CA GLU A 239 -5.46 19.67 12.70
C GLU A 239 -3.95 19.86 13.03
N SER A 240 -3.12 18.86 12.68
CA SER A 240 -1.66 18.87 12.84
C SER A 240 -1.01 17.80 11.94
N MET A 241 0.33 17.77 11.92
CA MET A 241 1.07 16.72 11.22
C MET A 241 0.82 15.33 11.83
N GLU A 242 0.73 15.24 13.16
CA GLU A 242 0.38 14.00 13.86
C GLU A 242 -1.00 13.48 13.44
N ALA A 243 -1.98 14.39 13.26
CA ALA A 243 -3.32 14.01 12.81
C ALA A 243 -3.30 13.50 11.35
N LEU A 244 -2.44 14.07 10.50
CA LEU A 244 -2.23 13.57 9.14
C LEU A 244 -1.57 12.18 9.16
N GLN A 245 -0.58 11.96 10.01
CA GLN A 245 0.08 10.67 10.18
C GLN A 245 -0.91 9.60 10.66
N GLU A 246 -1.75 9.92 11.66
CA GLU A 246 -2.82 9.02 12.11
C GLU A 246 -3.79 8.69 10.96
N TYR A 247 -4.20 9.69 10.18
CA TYR A 247 -5.03 9.47 9.00
C TYR A 247 -4.34 8.55 7.97
N ALA A 248 -3.04 8.75 7.70
CA ALA A 248 -2.27 7.97 6.75
C ALA A 248 -2.16 6.48 7.12
N VAL A 249 -2.06 6.15 8.41
CA VAL A 249 -2.03 4.75 8.88
C VAL A 249 -3.39 4.06 8.75
N HIS A 250 -4.49 4.83 8.71
CA HIS A 250 -5.86 4.31 8.73
C HIS A 250 -6.55 4.24 7.35
N ASN A 251 -5.93 4.79 6.29
CA ASN A 251 -6.45 4.68 4.91
C ASN A 251 -5.74 3.56 4.16
#